data_AF-A0A2V9NYL4-F1
#
_entry.id   AF-A0A2V9NYL4-F1
#
_cell.length_a   1.000
_cell.length_b   1.000
_cell.length_c   1.000
_cell.angle_alpha   90.00
_cell.angle_beta   90.00
_cell.angle_gamma   90.00
#
_symmetry.space_group_name_H-M   'P 1'
#
loop_
_entity.id
_entity.type
_entity.pdbx_description
1 polymer ?
#
loop_
_entity_poly.entity_id
_entity_poly.type
_entity_poly.pdbx_seq_one_letter_code
_entity_poly.pdbx_strand_id
1 'polypeptide(L)'
;AGSIRKKPCLRQLPDYWDKYKGLRHKPQYEVETSVSSEELAQVTQRLTTFPASFHIHPKVGKLLEQRAEMGTGKRPVDYGMAEALAFG
;
A
#
# COMPACT_ATOMS: atom_id res chain seq x y z
N ALA A 1 -17.50 -6.20 -31.39
CA ALA A 1 -16.22 -5.65 -30.89
C ALA A 1 -15.22 -6.78 -30.76
N GLY A 2 -14.12 -6.76 -31.52
CA GLY A 2 -13.18 -7.89 -31.62
C GLY A 2 -12.29 -8.02 -30.39
N SER A 3 -12.28 -9.20 -29.78
CA SER A 3 -11.33 -9.51 -28.69
C SER A 3 -9.89 -9.51 -29.22
N ILE A 4 -9.00 -8.81 -28.53
CA ILE A 4 -7.57 -8.82 -28.84
C ILE A 4 -7.03 -10.21 -28.51
N ARG A 5 -6.81 -11.03 -29.55
CA ARG A 5 -6.36 -12.43 -29.44
C ARG A 5 -4.87 -12.57 -29.11
N LYS A 6 -4.09 -11.52 -29.34
CA LYS A 6 -2.64 -11.47 -29.11
C LYS A 6 -2.26 -10.05 -28.71
N LYS A 7 -1.53 -9.89 -27.59
CA LYS A 7 -1.00 -8.57 -27.18
C LYS A 7 -0.16 -7.99 -28.34
N PRO A 8 -0.48 -6.79 -28.84
CA PRO A 8 0.34 -6.15 -29.88
C PRO A 8 1.75 -5.94 -29.35
N CYS A 9 2.75 -6.16 -30.20
CA CYS A 9 4.13 -5.84 -29.84
C CYS A 9 4.29 -4.32 -29.86
N LEU A 10 4.42 -3.71 -28.69
CA LEU A 10 4.52 -2.24 -28.55
C LEU A 10 5.94 -1.70 -28.80
N ARG A 11 6.96 -2.53 -28.57
CA ARG A 11 8.38 -2.16 -28.74
C ARG A 11 9.25 -3.41 -28.84
N GLN A 12 10.24 -3.36 -29.72
CA GLN A 12 11.34 -4.33 -29.71
C GLN A 12 12.39 -3.88 -28.69
N LEU A 13 12.74 -4.76 -27.76
CA LEU A 13 13.80 -4.50 -26.79
C LEU A 13 15.17 -4.74 -27.45
N PRO A 14 16.23 -4.02 -27.06
CA PRO A 14 17.59 -4.29 -27.54
C PRO A 14 18.07 -5.70 -27.20
N ASP A 15 18.93 -6.27 -28.05
CA ASP A 15 19.42 -7.67 -28.00
C ASP A 15 20.07 -8.08 -26.67
N TYR A 16 20.62 -7.13 -25.91
CA TYR A 16 21.19 -7.42 -24.59
C TYR A 16 20.13 -7.88 -23.55
N TRP A 17 18.84 -7.70 -23.84
CA TRP A 17 17.72 -8.23 -23.06
C TRP A 17 17.29 -9.65 -23.49
N ASP A 18 17.83 -10.24 -24.55
CA ASP A 18 17.39 -11.55 -25.06
C ASP A 18 17.56 -12.69 -24.04
N LYS A 19 18.54 -12.56 -23.15
CA LYS A 19 18.78 -13.51 -22.04
C LYS A 19 17.82 -13.30 -20.87
N TYR A 20 17.17 -12.14 -20.78
CA TYR A 20 16.23 -11.83 -19.72
C TYR A 20 14.91 -12.54 -19.99
N LYS A 21 14.76 -13.73 -19.41
CA LYS A 21 13.57 -14.57 -19.59
C LYS A 21 12.36 -14.12 -18.77
N GLY A 22 12.48 -13.01 -18.01
CA GLY A 22 11.45 -12.52 -17.08
C GLY A 22 10.89 -13.67 -16.26
N LEU A 23 11.60 -14.08 -15.20
CA LEU A 23 11.13 -15.21 -14.38
C LEU A 23 9.67 -14.96 -14.00
N ARG A 24 8.79 -15.92 -14.30
CA ARG A 24 7.42 -15.86 -13.81
C ARG A 24 7.50 -15.84 -12.30
N HIS A 25 6.75 -14.92 -11.67
CA HIS A 25 6.52 -14.95 -10.24
C HIS A 25 6.19 -16.39 -9.84
N LYS A 26 7.01 -17.00 -8.97
CA LYS A 26 6.77 -18.37 -8.54
C LYS A 26 5.80 -18.31 -7.35
N PRO A 27 4.71 -19.09 -7.34
CA PRO A 27 3.77 -19.10 -6.21
C PRO A 27 4.45 -19.38 -4.86
N GLN A 28 5.58 -20.07 -4.85
CA GLN A 28 6.40 -20.33 -3.66
C GLN A 28 7.00 -19.08 -2.99
N TYR A 29 6.95 -17.91 -3.64
CA TYR A 29 7.39 -16.63 -3.06
C TYR A 29 6.25 -15.87 -2.41
N GLU A 30 5.00 -16.31 -2.59
CA GLU A 30 3.86 -15.73 -1.88
C GLU A 30 4.02 -16.00 -0.38
N VAL A 31 3.83 -14.97 0.41
CA VAL A 31 3.83 -15.05 1.88
C VAL A 31 2.48 -14.56 2.39
N GLU A 32 2.08 -15.05 3.56
CA GLU A 32 0.85 -14.59 4.20
C GLU A 32 1.06 -13.17 4.75
N THR A 33 0.53 -12.17 4.04
CA THR A 33 0.57 -10.76 4.44
C THR A 33 -0.75 -10.29 5.06
N SER A 34 -1.72 -11.18 5.23
CA SER A 34 -2.99 -10.83 5.86
C SER A 34 -2.78 -10.57 7.34
N VAL A 35 -3.44 -9.54 7.84
CA VAL A 35 -3.49 -9.17 9.26
C VAL A 35 -4.95 -9.01 9.67
N SER A 36 -5.23 -9.23 10.95
CA SER A 36 -6.58 -9.05 11.47
C SER A 36 -6.99 -7.58 11.46
N SER A 37 -8.30 -7.32 11.39
CA SER A 37 -8.84 -5.97 11.51
C SER A 37 -8.49 -5.32 12.85
N GLU A 38 -8.42 -6.13 13.90
CA GLU A 38 -8.09 -5.73 15.26
C GLU A 38 -6.65 -5.25 15.36
N GLU A 39 -5.70 -5.96 14.74
CA GLU A 39 -4.29 -5.53 14.67
C GLU A 39 -4.15 -4.23 13.90
N LEU A 40 -4.81 -4.10 12.74
CA LEU A 40 -4.81 -2.86 11.95
C LEU A 40 -5.36 -1.67 12.75
N ALA A 41 -6.41 -1.90 13.55
CA ALA A 41 -6.98 -0.86 14.41
C ALA A 41 -6.00 -0.45 15.53
N GLN A 42 -5.31 -1.42 16.14
CA GLN A 42 -4.28 -1.15 17.16
C GLN A 42 -3.09 -0.37 16.60
N VAL A 43 -2.59 -0.76 15.43
CA VAL A 43 -1.49 -0.06 14.74
C VAL A 43 -1.92 1.36 14.37
N THR A 44 -3.11 1.52 13.78
CA THR A 44 -3.68 2.85 13.47
C THR A 44 -3.72 3.73 14.72
N GLN A 45 -4.28 3.23 15.82
CA GLN A 45 -4.41 4.01 17.05
C GLN A 45 -3.05 4.51 17.54
N ARG A 46 -2.02 3.67 17.51
CA ARG A 46 -0.65 4.04 17.93
C ARG A 46 -0.03 5.06 16.97
N LEU A 47 -0.24 4.90 15.66
CA LEU A 47 0.28 5.82 14.63
C LEU A 47 -0.37 7.21 14.69
N THR A 48 -1.63 7.30 15.12
CA THR A 48 -2.39 8.55 15.10
C THR A 48 -2.43 9.27 16.44
N THR A 49 -1.97 8.62 17.52
CA THR A 49 -1.94 9.21 18.86
C THR A 49 -0.63 9.94 19.10
N PHE A 50 -0.70 11.13 19.71
CA PHE A 50 0.46 11.92 20.12
C PHE A 50 0.28 12.44 21.56
N PRO A 51 1.36 12.72 22.30
CA PRO A 51 1.27 13.21 23.67
C PRO A 51 0.52 14.54 23.75
N ALA A 52 -0.31 14.73 24.79
CA ALA A 52 -1.08 15.96 24.98
C ALA A 52 -0.21 17.22 25.12
N SER A 53 1.05 17.07 25.58
CA SER A 53 2.01 18.17 25.69
C SER A 53 2.69 18.54 24.36
N PHE A 54 2.49 17.76 23.30
CA PHE A 54 3.15 17.97 22.02
C PHE A 54 2.33 18.90 21.12
N HIS A 55 2.90 20.06 20.80
CA HIS A 55 2.27 21.06 19.94
C HIS A 55 2.51 20.72 18.46
N ILE A 56 1.59 19.95 17.87
CA ILE A 56 1.64 19.62 16.45
C ILE A 56 1.24 20.80 15.58
N HIS A 57 1.82 20.87 14.38
CA HIS A 57 1.35 21.81 13.37
C HIS A 57 -0.11 21.50 12.98
N PRO A 58 -1.03 22.49 12.91
CA PRO A 58 -2.46 22.25 12.68
C PRO A 58 -2.77 21.40 11.44
N LYS A 59 -1.98 21.54 10.36
CA LYS A 59 -2.11 20.74 9.14
C LYS A 59 -1.81 19.25 9.37
N VAL A 60 -0.84 18.96 10.23
CA VAL A 60 -0.47 17.58 10.59
C VAL A 60 -1.53 16.98 11.51
N GLY A 61 -2.08 17.76 12.44
CA GLY A 61 -3.21 17.31 13.28
C GLY A 61 -4.41 16.86 12.48
N LYS A 62 -4.82 17.66 11.48
CA LYS A 62 -5.90 17.27 10.56
C LYS A 62 -5.57 15.98 9.78
N LEU A 63 -4.32 15.78 9.38
CA LEU A 63 -3.90 14.55 8.71
C LEU A 63 -4.00 13.33 9.63
N LEU A 64 -3.56 13.45 10.89
CA LEU A 64 -3.63 12.36 11.87
C LEU A 64 -5.09 11.99 12.20
N GLU A 65 -5.97 12.99 12.32
CA GLU A 65 -7.40 12.78 12.50
C GLU A 65 -8.01 12.00 11.32
N GLN A 66 -7.70 12.40 10.07
CA GLN A 66 -8.14 11.68 8.88
C GLN A 66 -7.61 10.24 8.83
N ARG A 67 -6.36 10.00 9.25
CA ARG A 67 -5.79 8.65 9.32
C ARG A 67 -6.45 7.80 10.40
N ALA A 68 -6.87 8.40 11.52
CA ALA A 68 -7.62 7.69 12.56
C ALA A 68 -8.99 7.24 12.04
N GLU A 69 -9.66 8.08 11.25
CA GLU A 69 -10.91 7.70 10.55
C GLU A 69 -10.69 6.56 9.55
N MET A 70 -9.55 6.53 8.85
CA MET A 70 -9.21 5.45 7.92
C MET A 70 -9.07 4.10 8.63
N GLY A 71 -8.35 4.05 9.77
CA GLY A 71 -8.20 2.80 10.53
C GLY A 71 -9.48 2.29 11.18
N THR A 72 -10.51 3.12 11.30
CA THR A 72 -11.84 2.72 11.78
C THR A 72 -12.83 2.43 10.65
N GLY A 73 -12.39 2.53 9.39
CA GLY A 73 -13.23 2.28 8.21
C GLY A 73 -14.24 3.38 7.88
N LYS A 74 -14.20 4.53 8.58
CA LYS A 74 -15.06 5.70 8.26
C LYS A 74 -14.64 6.36 6.94
N ARG A 75 -13.38 6.18 6.55
CA ARG A 75 -12.79 6.73 5.34
C ARG A 75 -11.97 5.67 4.60
N PRO A 76 -11.95 5.68 3.24
CA PRO A 76 -11.05 4.81 2.49
C PRO A 76 -9.58 5.10 2.83
N VAL A 77 -8.80 4.03 2.94
CA VAL A 77 -7.35 4.09 3.17
C VAL A 77 -6.66 4.68 1.95
N ASP A 78 -5.87 5.74 2.17
CA ASP A 78 -5.00 6.30 1.14
C ASP A 78 -3.63 5.61 1.09
N TYR A 79 -2.82 5.97 0.10
CA TYR A 79 -1.51 5.33 -0.10
C TYR A 79 -0.57 5.56 1.09
N GLY A 80 -0.55 6.77 1.65
CA GLY A 80 0.35 7.10 2.76
C GLY A 80 -0.04 6.42 4.07
N MET A 81 -1.34 6.16 4.27
CA MET A 81 -1.83 5.35 5.39
C MET A 81 -1.53 3.87 5.17
N ALA A 82 -1.68 3.36 3.95
CA ALA A 82 -1.33 1.97 3.63
C ALA A 82 0.17 1.68 3.87
N GLU A 83 1.06 2.59 3.47
CA GLU A 83 2.49 2.47 3.78
C GLU A 83 2.76 2.48 5.29
N ALA A 84 2.10 3.39 6.03
CA ALA A 84 2.28 3.46 7.48
C ALA A 84 1.82 2.17 8.19
N LEU A 85 0.72 1.57 7.73
CA LEU A 85 0.22 0.28 8.23
C LEU A 85 1.13 -0.89 7.86
N ALA A 86 1.86 -0.82 6.75
CA ALA A 86 2.82 -1.84 6.37
C ALA A 86 4.10 -1.80 7.23
N PHE A 87 4.45 -0.63 7.78
CA PHE A 87 5.61 -0.46 8.65
C PHE A 87 5.34 -0.70 10.14
N GLY A 88 4.13 -0.36 10.60
CA GLY A 88 3.74 -0.36 12.03
C GLY A 88 3.24 -1.71 12.51
#